data_AF-A0A4R5W6C5-F1
#
_entry.id   AF-A0A4R5W6C5-F1
#
_cell.length_a   1.000
_cell.length_b   1.000
_cell.length_c   1.000
_cell.angle_alpha   90.00
_cell.angle_beta   90.00
_cell.angle_gamma   90.00
#
_symmetry.space_group_name_H-M   'P 1'
#
loop_
_entity.id
_entity.type
_entity.pdbx_description
1 polymer ?
#
loop_
_entity_poly.entity_id
_entity_poly.type
_entity_poly.pdbx_seq_one_letter_code
_entity_poly.pdbx_strand_id
1 'polypeptide(L)'
;MNSDDYVEQVQKLTAPTMDMHRALISLSEKAAELDRCNQRVDACTDSSLIAILKAARATEKKNIAMLVEWMRRHDPDLDHALRAALFKAGPIAEEE
;
A
#
# COMPACT_ATOMS: atom_id res chain seq x y z
N MET A 1 8.80 4.85 11.61
CA MET A 1 7.51 4.61 12.30
C MET A 1 7.36 3.11 12.41
N ASN A 2 7.37 2.56 13.63
CA ASN A 2 7.10 1.15 13.85
C ASN A 2 5.60 0.88 13.65
N SER A 3 5.26 -0.34 13.25
CA SER A 3 3.91 -0.85 12.97
C SER A 3 2.94 -0.83 14.15
N ASP A 4 3.41 -0.44 15.35
CA ASP A 4 2.75 -0.79 16.61
C ASP A 4 2.08 0.38 17.33
N ASP A 5 2.25 1.63 16.88
CA ASP A 5 1.77 2.78 17.66
C ASP A 5 0.50 3.37 17.07
N TYR A 6 -0.64 2.91 17.59
CA TYR A 6 -1.83 3.77 17.62
C TYR A 6 -1.46 5.09 18.29
N VAL A 7 -1.69 6.21 17.59
CA VAL A 7 -1.46 7.55 18.14
C VAL A 7 -2.44 7.93 19.26
N GLU A 8 -3.56 7.21 19.36
CA GLU A 8 -4.58 7.38 20.38
C GLU A 8 -4.74 6.11 21.21
N GLN A 9 -5.28 6.25 22.42
CA GLN A 9 -5.54 5.11 23.29
C GLN A 9 -6.51 4.11 22.62
N VAL A 10 -6.10 2.85 22.49
CA VAL A 10 -6.87 1.79 21.79
C VAL A 10 -8.29 1.66 22.32
N GLN A 11 -8.51 1.78 23.64
CA GLN A 11 -9.87 1.71 24.21
C GLN A 11 -10.83 2.82 23.74
N LYS A 12 -10.32 3.91 23.15
CA LYS A 12 -11.13 5.00 22.58
C LYS A 12 -11.46 4.78 21.11
N LEU A 13 -10.88 3.77 20.48
CA LEU A 13 -11.04 3.51 19.04
C LEU A 13 -12.21 2.57 18.79
N THR A 14 -12.92 2.82 17.71
CA THR A 14 -13.97 1.91 17.23
C THR A 14 -13.36 0.73 16.49
N ALA A 15 -14.09 -0.39 16.42
CA ALA A 15 -13.64 -1.55 15.64
C ALA A 15 -13.34 -1.23 14.17
N PRO A 16 -14.21 -0.48 13.44
CA PRO A 16 -13.90 -0.05 12.07
C PRO A 16 -12.61 0.78 11.96
N THR A 17 -12.36 1.70 12.90
CA THR A 17 -11.13 2.50 12.92
C THR A 17 -9.89 1.62 13.09
N MET A 18 -9.95 0.64 14.00
CA MET A 18 -8.85 -0.28 14.23
C MET A 18 -8.60 -1.19 13.02
N ASP A 19 -9.65 -1.67 12.34
CA ASP A 19 -9.50 -2.49 11.12
C ASP A 19 -8.93 -1.67 9.95
N MET A 20 -9.39 -0.43 9.78
CA MET A 20 -8.81 0.49 8.79
C MET A 20 -7.33 0.77 9.08
N HIS A 21 -6.97 0.99 10.35
CA HIS A 21 -5.57 1.16 10.76
C HIS A 21 -4.71 -0.06 10.41
N ARG A 22 -5.20 -1.28 10.68
CA ARG A 22 -4.51 -2.53 10.28
C ARG A 22 -4.28 -2.58 8.77
N ALA A 23 -5.27 -2.21 7.97
CA ALA A 23 -5.16 -2.18 6.51
C ALA A 23 -4.14 -1.14 6.03
N LEU A 24 -4.15 0.07 6.61
CA LEU A 24 -3.25 1.17 6.27
C LEU A 24 -1.79 0.87 6.63
N ILE A 25 -1.53 0.34 7.83
CA ILE A 25 -0.16 -0.06 8.21
C ILE A 25 0.33 -1.20 7.31
N SER A 26 -0.51 -2.21 7.08
CA SER A 26 -0.17 -3.30 6.15
C SER A 26 0.19 -2.75 4.76
N LEU A 27 -0.59 -1.81 4.23
CA LEU A 27 -0.32 -1.17 2.94
C LEU A 27 1.03 -0.45 2.95
N SER A 28 1.31 0.34 3.99
CA SER A 28 2.58 1.05 4.16
C SER A 28 3.78 0.11 4.16
N GLU A 29 3.69 -1.00 4.89
CA GLU A 29 4.74 -2.04 4.91
C GLU A 29 4.95 -2.68 3.54
N LYS A 30 3.88 -3.03 2.82
CA LYS A 30 4.00 -3.62 1.49
C LYS A 30 4.59 -2.63 0.49
N ALA A 31 4.25 -1.34 0.58
CA ALA A 31 4.85 -0.30 -0.24
C ALA A 31 6.35 -0.12 0.06
N ALA A 32 6.75 -0.15 1.33
CA ALA A 32 8.16 -0.10 1.72
C ALA A 32 8.95 -1.33 1.24
N GLU A 33 8.36 -2.53 1.25
CA GLU A 33 9.00 -3.73 0.71
C GLU A 33 9.11 -3.70 -0.82
N LEU A 34 8.07 -3.19 -1.50
CA LEU A 34 8.10 -2.97 -2.95
C LEU A 34 9.25 -2.03 -3.35
N ASP A 35 9.43 -0.92 -2.63
CA ASP A 35 10.54 0.01 -2.86
C ASP A 35 11.90 -0.66 -2.62
N ARG A 36 12.08 -1.33 -1.48
CA ARG A 36 13.31 -2.08 -1.18
C ARG A 36 13.63 -3.12 -2.26
N CYS A 37 12.62 -3.84 -2.75
CA CYS A 37 12.79 -4.79 -3.83
C CYS A 37 13.23 -4.12 -5.13
N ASN A 38 12.69 -2.95 -5.49
CA ASN A 38 13.15 -2.21 -6.66
C ASN A 38 14.64 -1.87 -6.56
N GLN A 39 15.04 -1.23 -5.47
CA GLN A 39 16.43 -0.83 -5.24
C GLN A 39 17.38 -2.04 -5.27
N ARG A 40 17.00 -3.14 -4.62
CA ARG A 40 17.79 -4.37 -4.60
C ARG A 40 17.86 -5.04 -5.96
N VAL A 41 16.78 -5.07 -6.73
CA VAL A 41 16.80 -5.64 -8.09
C VAL A 41 17.76 -4.87 -8.99
N ASP A 42 17.79 -3.55 -8.87
CA ASP A 42 18.66 -2.70 -9.70
C ASP A 42 20.14 -2.80 -9.29
N ALA A 43 20.43 -2.94 -8.00
CA ALA A 43 21.80 -3.02 -7.48
C ALA A 43 22.39 -4.44 -7.40
N CYS A 44 21.57 -5.50 -7.45
CA CYS A 44 22.02 -6.87 -7.29
C CYS A 44 22.77 -7.36 -8.54
N THR A 45 23.86 -8.11 -8.34
CA THR A 45 24.68 -8.67 -9.42
C THR A 45 24.47 -10.17 -9.65
N ASP A 46 23.77 -10.85 -8.73
CA ASP A 46 23.47 -12.28 -8.85
C ASP A 46 22.12 -12.52 -9.54
N SER A 47 22.16 -13.16 -10.70
CA SER A 47 20.97 -13.39 -11.54
C SER A 47 19.89 -14.26 -10.87
N SER A 48 20.29 -15.22 -10.02
CA SER A 48 19.35 -16.09 -9.31
C SER A 48 18.64 -15.34 -8.19
N LEU A 49 19.36 -14.48 -7.46
CA LEU A 49 18.78 -13.62 -6.43
C LEU A 49 17.85 -12.55 -7.05
N ILE A 50 18.24 -11.96 -8.19
CA ILE A 50 17.37 -11.03 -8.93
C ILE A 50 16.02 -11.66 -9.25
N ALA A 51 15.99 -12.94 -9.69
CA ALA A 51 14.75 -13.63 -10.01
C ALA A 51 13.82 -13.75 -8.78
N ILE A 52 14.38 -14.09 -7.62
CA ILE A 52 13.64 -14.18 -6.35
C ILE A 52 13.08 -12.81 -5.95
N LEU A 53 13.91 -11.77 -6.01
CA LEU A 53 13.50 -10.40 -5.66
C LEU A 53 12.42 -9.85 -6.60
N LYS A 54 12.49 -10.16 -7.90
CA LYS A 54 11.44 -9.79 -8.88
C LYS A 54 10.11 -10.50 -8.59
N ALA A 55 10.15 -11.75 -8.15
CA ALA A 55 8.95 -12.50 -7.77
C ALA A 55 8.32 -11.91 -6.50
N ALA A 56 9.12 -11.64 -5.46
CA ALA A 56 8.67 -10.97 -4.24
C ALA A 56 8.03 -9.61 -4.56
N ARG A 57 8.70 -8.79 -5.38
CA ARG A 57 8.18 -7.51 -5.87
C ARG A 57 6.80 -7.62 -6.51
N ALA A 58 6.58 -8.64 -7.35
CA ALA A 58 5.31 -8.85 -8.03
C ALA A 58 4.20 -9.25 -7.04
N THR A 59 4.52 -10.04 -6.02
CA THR A 59 3.60 -10.39 -4.93
C THR A 59 3.19 -9.14 -4.16
N GLU A 60 4.11 -8.24 -3.83
CA GLU A 60 3.76 -7.04 -3.05
C GLU A 60 2.85 -6.08 -3.82
N LYS A 61 3.01 -5.95 -5.14
CA LYS A 61 2.05 -5.20 -5.97
C LYS A 61 0.63 -5.76 -5.89
N LYS A 62 0.48 -7.09 -5.83
CA LYS A 62 -0.82 -7.74 -5.67
C LYS A 62 -1.39 -7.48 -4.28
N ASN A 63 -0.58 -7.61 -3.23
CA ASN A 63 -1.00 -7.34 -1.86
C ASN A 63 -1.47 -5.89 -1.68
N ILE A 64 -0.73 -4.93 -2.24
CA ILE A 64 -1.10 -3.51 -2.27
C ILE A 64 -2.48 -3.33 -2.91
N ALA A 65 -2.70 -3.90 -4.11
CA ALA A 65 -3.99 -3.78 -4.80
C ALA A 65 -5.15 -4.39 -3.99
N MET A 66 -4.92 -5.54 -3.35
CA MET A 66 -5.93 -6.20 -2.50
C MET A 66 -6.29 -5.39 -1.26
N LEU A 67 -5.30 -4.77 -0.61
CA LEU A 67 -5.52 -3.91 0.56
C LEU A 67 -6.28 -2.63 0.17
N VAL A 68 -5.88 -1.99 -0.93
CA VAL A 68 -6.60 -0.81 -1.46
C VAL A 68 -8.06 -1.15 -1.78
N GLU A 69 -8.31 -2.29 -2.42
CA GLU A 69 -9.69 -2.73 -2.71
C GLU A 69 -10.50 -3.01 -1.45
N TRP A 70 -9.89 -3.62 -0.42
CA TRP A 70 -10.58 -3.80 0.86
C TRP A 70 -10.95 -2.44 1.46
N MET A 71 -10.02 -1.49 1.52
CA MET A 71 -10.29 -0.15 2.06
C MET A 71 -11.37 0.58 1.25
N ARG A 72 -11.33 0.51 -0.08
CA ARG A 72 -12.35 1.08 -0.98
C ARG A 72 -13.76 0.57 -0.65
N ARG A 73 -13.92 -0.70 -0.27
CA ARG A 73 -15.23 -1.27 0.09
C ARG A 73 -15.74 -0.84 1.47
N HIS A 74 -14.87 -0.31 2.32
CA HIS A 74 -15.18 0.05 3.71
C HIS A 74 -15.17 1.57 3.95
N ASP A 75 -14.80 2.37 2.95
CA ASP A 75 -14.75 3.83 3.01
C ASP A 75 -15.35 4.43 1.73
N PRO A 76 -16.60 4.95 1.79
CA PRO A 76 -17.28 5.54 0.63
C PRO A 76 -16.57 6.77 0.03
N ASP A 77 -15.92 7.58 0.86
CA ASP A 77 -15.22 8.78 0.41
C ASP A 77 -13.93 8.38 -0.34
N LEU A 78 -13.24 7.35 0.17
CA LEU A 78 -12.11 6.75 -0.53
C LEU A 78 -12.54 6.10 -1.85
N ASP A 79 -13.70 5.43 -1.91
CA ASP A 79 -14.25 4.91 -3.18
C ASP A 79 -14.45 6.02 -4.21
N HIS A 80 -15.06 7.13 -3.79
CA HIS A 80 -15.27 8.28 -4.65
C HIS A 80 -13.93 8.83 -5.19
N ALA A 81 -12.96 9.04 -4.32
CA ALA A 81 -11.63 9.54 -4.69
C ALA A 81 -10.89 8.59 -5.65
N LEU A 82 -10.89 7.28 -5.36
CA LEU A 82 -10.23 6.28 -6.20
C LEU A 82 -10.84 6.20 -7.60
N ARG A 83 -12.17 6.27 -7.73
CA ARG A 83 -12.84 6.32 -9.03
C ARG A 83 -12.59 7.62 -9.79
N ALA A 84 -12.42 8.73 -9.06
CA ALA A 84 -12.09 10.00 -9.65
C ALA A 84 -10.66 10.03 -10.21
N ALA A 85 -9.72 9.29 -9.61
CA ALA A 85 -8.30 9.34 -10.00
C ALA A 85 -7.84 8.17 -10.90
N LEU A 86 -8.28 6.94 -10.64
CA LEU A 86 -7.70 5.75 -11.26
C LEU A 86 -8.22 5.49 -12.68
N PHE A 87 -7.34 4.92 -13.53
CA PHE A 87 -7.64 4.46 -14.89
C PHE A 87 -8.12 5.56 -15.86
N LYS A 88 -7.73 6.81 -15.62
CA LYS A 88 -7.97 7.94 -16.51
C LYS A 88 -6.69 8.33 -17.26
N ALA A 89 -6.86 8.91 -18.45
CA ALA A 89 -5.77 9.50 -19.21
C ALA A 89 -5.67 11.01 -18.91
N GLY A 90 -4.48 11.58 -19.13
CA GLY A 90 -4.20 12.99 -18.84
C GLY A 90 -3.48 13.19 -17.51
N PRO A 91 -3.21 14.45 -17.13
CA PRO A 91 -2.61 14.80 -15.84
C PRO A 91 -3.45 14.28 -14.66
N ILE A 92 -2.78 13.80 -13.60
CA ILE A 92 -3.46 13.30 -12.39
C ILE A 92 -3.90 14.45 -11.48
N ALA A 93 -3.07 15.48 -11.35
CA ALA A 93 -3.38 16.73 -10.65
C ALA A 93 -3.45 17.87 -11.66
N GLU A 94 -4.46 18.74 -11.52
CA GLU A 94 -4.48 20.05 -12.17
C GLU A 94 -3.59 20.98 -11.34
N GLU A 95 -2.71 21.75 -11.98
CA GLU A 95 -1.96 22.81 -11.33
C GLU A 95 -2.94 23.94 -10.96
N GLU A 96 -3.00 24.34 -9.68
CA GLU A 96 -3.59 25.62 -9.28
C GLU A 96 -2.65 26.78 -9.61
#